data_AF-A0A1E7GBV2-F1
#
_entry.id   AF-A0A1E7GBV2-F1
#
_cell.length_a   1.000
_cell.length_b   1.000
_cell.length_c   1.000
_cell.angle_alpha   90.00
_cell.angle_beta   90.00
_cell.angle_gamma   90.00
#
_symmetry.space_group_name_H-M   'P 1'
#
loop_
_entity.id
_entity.type
_entity.pdbx_description
1 polymer ?
#
loop_
_entity_poly.entity_id
_entity_poly.type
_entity_poly.pdbx_seq_one_letter_code
_entity_poly.pdbx_strand_id
1 'polypeptide(L)'
;MALADLNKPTSKAKPETEETVTRVRTPRRDDNEILATVESLLGANRLRLRCIDGVVRMGRIPGSMKKKTWIREGDVVIVVPWDFQNEKADVIWKYTRPQVEWLERKGYLKG
;
A
#
# COMPACT_ATOMS: atom_id res chain seq x y z
N MET A 1 -50.83 8.68 6.43
CA MET A 1 -51.06 7.49 5.58
C MET A 1 -50.20 7.67 4.33
N ALA A 2 -49.11 6.89 4.27
CA ALA A 2 -48.14 6.69 3.18
C ALA A 2 -47.41 7.91 2.57
N LEU A 3 -46.21 8.21 3.10
CA LEU A 3 -45.08 8.73 2.33
C LEU A 3 -44.51 7.57 1.51
N ALA A 4 -44.51 7.67 0.19
CA ALA A 4 -43.93 6.65 -0.69
C ALA A 4 -42.42 6.88 -0.84
N ASP A 5 -41.65 5.88 -0.42
CA ASP A 5 -40.21 5.77 -0.59
C ASP A 5 -39.80 5.81 -2.07
N LEU A 6 -39.13 6.90 -2.48
CA LEU A 6 -38.42 6.97 -3.76
C LEU A 6 -36.99 6.42 -3.58
N ASN A 7 -36.89 5.10 -3.73
CA ASN A 7 -35.66 4.35 -3.99
C ASN A 7 -34.92 4.94 -5.21
N LYS A 8 -33.68 5.39 -5.03
CA LYS A 8 -32.81 5.85 -6.12
C LYS A 8 -31.55 4.97 -6.17
N PRO A 9 -31.49 3.93 -7.01
CA PRO A 9 -30.25 3.19 -7.21
C PRO A 9 -29.30 4.05 -8.05
N THR A 10 -28.30 4.66 -7.40
CA THR A 10 -27.18 5.29 -8.10
C THR A 10 -26.04 4.28 -8.25
N SER A 11 -26.27 3.25 -9.07
CA SER A 11 -25.21 2.39 -9.58
C SER A 11 -24.32 3.22 -10.51
N LYS A 12 -23.26 3.82 -9.95
CA LYS A 12 -22.20 4.44 -10.74
C LYS A 12 -21.44 3.34 -11.47
N ALA A 13 -21.72 3.21 -12.76
CA ALA A 13 -20.94 2.39 -13.69
C ALA A 13 -19.46 2.83 -13.62
N LYS A 14 -18.56 1.87 -13.40
CA LYS A 14 -17.12 2.07 -13.40
C LYS A 14 -16.68 2.14 -14.87
N PRO A 15 -16.10 3.24 -15.37
CA PRO A 15 -15.62 3.29 -16.73
C PRO A 15 -14.46 2.30 -16.89
N GLU A 16 -14.58 1.42 -17.89
CA GLU A 16 -13.55 0.50 -18.32
C GLU A 16 -12.32 1.32 -18.70
N THR A 17 -11.30 1.25 -17.85
CA THR A 17 -10.10 2.07 -17.99
C THR A 17 -9.23 1.41 -19.04
N GLU A 18 -9.12 2.04 -20.20
CA GLU A 18 -8.14 1.71 -21.23
C GLU A 18 -6.79 1.46 -20.55
N GLU A 19 -6.23 0.27 -20.78
CA GLU A 19 -4.99 -0.19 -20.18
C GLU A 19 -3.80 0.61 -20.72
N THR A 20 -3.65 1.84 -20.26
CA THR A 20 -2.34 2.49 -20.29
C THR A 20 -1.39 1.57 -19.53
N VAL A 21 -0.42 0.99 -20.25
CA VAL A 21 0.57 0.06 -19.69
C VAL A 21 1.39 0.81 -18.63
N THR A 22 0.85 0.90 -17.44
CA THR A 22 1.51 1.48 -16.28
C THR A 22 2.47 0.40 -15.80
N ARG A 23 3.76 0.56 -16.12
CA ARG A 23 4.82 -0.30 -15.59
C ARG A 23 4.80 -0.22 -14.06
N VAL A 24 4.23 -1.24 -13.41
CA VAL A 24 4.17 -1.33 -11.95
C VAL A 24 5.52 -1.85 -11.44
N ARG A 25 6.13 -1.13 -10.51
CA ARG A 25 7.36 -1.58 -9.84
C ARG A 25 7.06 -2.79 -8.97
N THR A 26 7.85 -3.84 -9.08
CA THR A 26 7.82 -5.01 -8.19
C THR A 26 8.96 -4.93 -7.17
N PRO A 27 8.85 -5.57 -5.99
CA PRO A 27 9.96 -5.66 -5.04
C PRO A 27 11.13 -6.47 -5.64
N ARG A 28 12.35 -6.02 -5.40
CA ARG A 28 13.59 -6.69 -5.81
C ARG A 28 14.22 -7.45 -4.64
N ARG A 29 14.46 -8.76 -4.83
CA ARG A 29 15.05 -9.60 -3.78
C ARG A 29 16.50 -9.23 -3.47
N ASP A 30 17.28 -8.87 -4.49
CA ASP A 30 18.70 -8.50 -4.33
C ASP A 30 18.88 -7.23 -3.48
N ASP A 31 17.87 -6.35 -3.48
CA ASP A 31 17.83 -5.10 -2.69
C ASP A 31 17.13 -5.30 -1.32
N ASN A 32 16.84 -6.54 -0.93
CA ASN A 32 16.07 -6.89 0.28
C ASN A 32 14.71 -6.16 0.39
N GLU A 33 14.05 -5.94 -0.75
CA GLU A 33 12.77 -5.24 -0.79
C GLU A 33 11.61 -6.20 -0.49
N ILE A 34 10.74 -5.77 0.43
CA ILE A 34 9.59 -6.53 0.89
C ILE A 34 8.33 -5.69 0.72
N LEU A 35 7.25 -6.31 0.24
CA LEU A 35 5.93 -5.67 0.25
C LEU A 35 5.36 -5.65 1.65
N ALA A 36 4.69 -4.55 2.00
CA ALA A 36 4.01 -4.44 3.27
C ALA A 36 2.76 -3.59 3.17
N THR A 37 1.82 -3.84 4.08
CA THR A 37 0.65 -2.99 4.30
C THR A 37 0.85 -2.17 5.57
N VAL A 38 0.52 -0.89 5.51
CA VAL A 38 0.56 0.00 6.69
C VAL A 38 -0.59 -0.36 7.62
N GLU A 39 -0.28 -0.90 8.80
CA GLU A 39 -1.28 -1.22 9.83
C GLU A 39 -1.73 0.04 10.57
N SER A 40 -0.78 0.83 11.07
CA SER A 40 -1.09 2.04 11.85
C SER A 40 0.01 3.09 11.79
N LEU A 41 -0.36 4.36 11.98
CA LEU A 41 0.60 5.46 12.08
C LEU A 41 1.03 5.67 13.54
N LEU A 42 2.33 5.64 13.82
CA LEU A 42 2.87 5.79 15.19
C LEU A 42 3.29 7.24 15.51
N GLY A 43 3.29 8.13 14.51
CA GLY A 43 3.82 9.49 14.65
C GLY A 43 5.35 9.56 14.50
N ALA A 44 5.92 10.76 14.56
CA ALA A 44 7.36 11.00 14.42
C ALA A 44 8.02 10.30 13.20
N ASN A 45 7.30 10.26 12.07
CA ASN A 45 7.69 9.58 10.82
C ASN A 45 7.83 8.05 10.96
N ARG A 46 7.17 7.44 11.95
CA ARG A 46 7.13 6.00 12.15
C ARG A 46 5.73 5.46 11.94
N LEU A 47 5.66 4.20 11.49
CA LEU A 47 4.43 3.46 11.28
C LEU A 47 4.63 1.98 11.58
N ARG A 48 3.55 1.24 11.76
CA ARG A 48 3.54 -0.21 11.92
C ARG A 48 3.22 -0.86 10.58
N LEU A 49 3.99 -1.86 10.19
CA LEU A 49 3.92 -2.52 8.89
C LEU A 49 3.64 -4.00 9.07
N ARG A 50 2.66 -4.53 8.35
CA ARG A 50 2.49 -5.97 8.14
C ARG A 50 3.17 -6.35 6.84
N CYS A 51 4.33 -7.00 6.93
CA CYS A 51 5.09 -7.42 5.76
C CYS A 51 4.59 -8.77 5.23
N ILE A 52 4.76 -9.01 3.93
CA ILE A 52 4.32 -10.25 3.26
C ILE A 52 5.11 -11.49 3.69
N ASP A 53 6.24 -11.31 4.35
CA ASP A 53 7.04 -12.39 4.94
C ASP A 53 6.51 -12.83 6.33
N GLY A 54 5.36 -12.29 6.76
CA GLY A 54 4.70 -12.60 8.03
C GLY A 54 5.25 -11.83 9.22
N VAL A 55 6.30 -11.01 9.04
CA VAL A 55 6.89 -10.23 10.13
C VAL A 55 6.23 -8.85 10.21
N VAL A 56 5.91 -8.41 11.43
CA VAL A 56 5.44 -7.05 11.67
C VAL A 56 6.63 -6.16 12.04
N ARG A 57 6.83 -5.07 11.29
CA ARG A 57 7.98 -4.18 11.45
C ARG A 57 7.57 -2.76 11.83
N MET A 58 8.45 -2.06 12.55
CA MET A 58 8.38 -0.61 12.71
C MET A 58 9.03 0.06 11.49
N GLY A 59 8.21 0.67 10.65
CA GLY A 59 8.67 1.39 9.47
C GLY A 59 9.05 2.82 9.78
N ARG A 60 10.14 3.31 9.18
CA ARG A 60 10.52 4.72 9.12
C ARG A 60 10.18 5.27 7.74
N ILE A 61 9.60 6.48 7.70
CA ILE A 61 9.36 7.23 6.47
C ILE A 61 10.52 8.22 6.28
N PRO A 62 11.40 8.04 5.28
CA PRO A 62 12.44 9.02 4.98
C PRO A 62 11.84 10.39 4.69
N GLY A 63 12.52 11.46 5.12
CA GLY A 63 12.02 12.83 4.93
C GLY A 63 11.79 13.19 3.46
N SER A 64 12.60 12.63 2.55
CA SER A 64 12.43 12.76 1.09
C SER A 64 11.11 12.18 0.61
N MET A 65 10.66 11.06 1.16
CA MET A 65 9.37 10.44 0.84
C MET A 65 8.21 11.23 1.45
N LYS A 66 8.31 11.62 2.73
CA LYS A 66 7.26 12.37 3.43
C LYS A 66 6.87 13.65 2.69
N LYS A 67 7.84 14.33 2.07
CA LYS A 67 7.59 15.54 1.26
C LYS A 67 6.84 15.26 -0.05
N LYS A 68 7.00 14.06 -0.63
CA LYS A 68 6.46 13.70 -1.95
C LYS A 68 5.13 12.99 -1.88
N THR A 69 4.88 12.24 -0.81
CA THR A 69 3.74 11.32 -0.77
C THR A 69 3.18 11.19 0.64
N TRP A 70 1.85 11.25 0.70
CA TRP A 70 1.10 11.04 1.93
C TRP A 70 0.84 9.54 2.12
N ILE A 71 1.25 9.02 3.27
CA ILE A 71 1.02 7.64 3.68
C ILE A 71 -0.06 7.62 4.76
N ARG A 72 -0.99 6.68 4.64
CA ARG A 72 -2.11 6.42 5.54
C ARG A 72 -2.21 4.92 5.84
N GLU A 73 -3.02 4.58 6.83
CA GLU A 73 -3.35 3.19 7.15
C GLU A 73 -4.03 2.51 5.95
N GLY A 74 -3.69 1.25 5.71
CA GLY A 74 -4.15 0.47 4.56
C GLY A 74 -3.38 0.70 3.26
N ASP A 75 -2.45 1.65 3.20
CA ASP A 75 -1.58 1.81 2.02
C ASP A 75 -0.64 0.60 1.87
N VAL A 76 -0.39 0.20 0.62
CA VAL A 76 0.62 -0.81 0.26
C VAL A 76 1.92 -0.10 -0.11
N VAL A 77 3.03 -0.60 0.43
CA VAL A 77 4.36 -0.01 0.30
C VAL A 77 5.42 -1.06 -0.01
N ILE A 78 6.57 -0.61 -0.53
CA ILE A 78 7.82 -1.38 -0.49
C ILE A 78 8.66 -0.88 0.68
N VAL A 79 9.22 -1.81 1.44
CA VAL A 79 10.07 -1.54 2.59
C VAL A 79 11.37 -2.34 2.48
N VAL A 80 12.44 -1.80 3.06
CA VAL A 80 13.74 -2.47 3.17
C VAL A 80 14.04 -2.66 4.65
N PRO A 81 14.04 -3.90 5.18
CA PRO A 81 14.43 -4.19 6.55
C PRO A 81 15.86 -3.73 6.84
N TRP A 82 16.13 -3.36 8.08
CA TRP A 82 17.49 -3.04 8.52
C TRP A 82 18.29 -4.31 8.78
N ASP A 83 19.53 -4.38 8.28
CA ASP A 83 20.38 -5.58 8.38
C ASP A 83 20.67 -6.00 9.83
N PHE A 84 20.79 -5.03 10.74
CA PHE A 84 21.11 -5.26 12.15
C PHE A 84 19.88 -5.41 13.05
N GLN A 85 18.69 -5.01 12.58
CA GLN A 85 17.45 -5.07 13.36
C GLN A 85 16.27 -5.35 12.43
N ASN A 86 15.99 -6.63 12.20
CA ASN A 86 14.94 -7.08 11.28
C ASN A 86 13.53 -6.59 11.66
N GLU A 87 13.29 -6.20 12.92
CA GLU A 87 12.02 -5.61 13.38
C GLU A 87 11.80 -4.18 12.85
N LYS A 88 12.81 -3.56 12.22
CA LYS A 88 12.74 -2.21 11.67
C LYS A 88 12.96 -2.24 10.17
N ALA A 89 12.35 -1.28 9.48
CA ALA A 89 12.50 -1.11 8.04
C ALA A 89 12.38 0.37 7.64
N ASP A 90 12.96 0.74 6.51
CA ASP A 90 12.68 2.01 5.84
C ASP A 90 11.66 1.80 4.73
N VAL A 91 10.67 2.69 4.65
CA VAL A 91 9.70 2.73 3.55
C VAL A 91 10.37 3.43 2.36
N ILE A 92 10.35 2.80 1.18
CA ILE A 92 11.02 3.32 -0.02
C ILE A 92 10.06 3.60 -1.20
N TRP A 93 8.86 3.02 -1.19
CA TRP A 93 7.85 3.25 -2.22
C TRP A 93 6.43 3.14 -1.65
N LYS A 94 5.49 3.92 -2.18
CA LYS A 94 4.04 3.74 -1.96
C LYS A 94 3.36 3.47 -3.29
N TYR A 95 2.48 2.49 -3.30
CA TYR A 95 1.64 2.17 -4.45
C TYR A 95 0.37 3.01 -4.49
N THR A 96 -0.06 3.35 -5.71
CA THR A 96 -1.40 3.87 -5.95
C THR A 96 -2.40 2.71 -6.03
N ARG A 97 -3.70 3.01 -5.86
CA ARG A 97 -4.75 1.98 -5.92
C ARG A 97 -4.71 1.12 -7.20
N PRO A 98 -4.58 1.68 -8.43
CA PRO A 98 -4.46 0.85 -9.63
C PRO A 98 -3.24 -0.07 -9.63
N GLN A 99 -2.13 0.37 -9.03
CA GLN A 99 -0.92 -0.45 -8.89
C GLN A 99 -1.14 -1.58 -7.88
N VAL A 100 -1.87 -1.33 -6.79
CA VAL A 100 -2.28 -2.37 -5.83
C VAL A 100 -3.15 -3.42 -6.52
N GLU A 101 -4.20 -3.00 -7.25
CA GLU A 101 -5.07 -3.91 -8.01
C GLU A 101 -4.27 -4.74 -9.04
N TRP A 102 -3.22 -4.16 -9.63
CA TRP A 102 -2.29 -4.91 -10.50
C TRP A 102 -1.46 -5.94 -9.72
N LEU A 103 -0.91 -5.57 -8.55
CA LEU A 103 -0.13 -6.48 -7.70
C LEU A 103 -0.96 -7.66 -7.20
N GLU A 104 -2.21 -7.41 -6.79
CA GLU A 104 -3.16 -8.44 -6.38
C GLU A 104 -3.46 -9.44 -7.51
N ARG A 105 -3.78 -8.92 -8.71
CA ARG A 105 -4.04 -9.77 -9.90
C ARG A 105 -2.84 -10.62 -10.28
N LYS A 106 -1.62 -10.12 -10.07
CA LYS A 106 -0.37 -10.86 -10.32
C LYS A 106 0.06 -11.75 -9.15
N GLY A 107 -0.66 -11.74 -8.03
CA GLY A 107 -0.40 -12.61 -6.89
C GLY A 107 0.72 -12.15 -5.96
N TYR A 108 1.21 -10.91 -6.07
CA TYR A 108 2.31 -10.41 -5.22
C TYR A 108 1.88 -10.14 -3.77
N LEU A 109 0.60 -9.90 -3.52
CA LEU A 109 0.06 -9.57 -2.19
C LEU A 109 -0.59 -10.75 -1.48
N LYS A 110 -0.54 -11.96 -2.08
CA LYS A 110 -0.96 -13.19 -1.41
C LYS A 110 0.20 -13.70 -0.55
N GLY A 111 0.22 -13.30 0.72
CA GLY A 111 1.12 -13.79 1.76
C GLY A 111 0.32 -14.41 2.89
#